data_AF-A0A519HJW0-F1
#
_entry.id   AF-A0A519HJW0-F1
#
_cell.length_a   1.000
_cell.length_b   1.000
_cell.length_c   1.000
_cell.angle_alpha   90.00
_cell.angle_beta   90.00
_cell.angle_gamma   90.00
#
_symmetry.space_group_name_H-M   'P 1'
#
loop_
_entity.id
_entity.type
_entity.pdbx_description
1 polymer ?
#
loop_
_entity_poly.entity_id
_entity_poly.type
_entity_poly.pdbx_seq_one_letter_code
_entity_poly.pdbx_strand_id
1 'polypeptide(L)'
;MNASRWKIAALICTLGVATGLSGCVGSFNPRTDPTSPVAPRVQELVDAHREYPRWENFPRSAEPMPEPAQLAERVGTLTAGRSALAADVARIEWQTTGDPEAFARDVQARVAAVPVAPATQQTQAEIDEFARRTRERGRAPPPVDRR
;
A
#
# COMPACT_ATOMS: atom_id res chain seq x y z
N MET A 1 -48.61 -6.23 -41.08
CA MET A 1 -48.52 -7.27 -40.02
C MET A 1 -47.19 -7.25 -39.23
N ASN A 2 -46.50 -6.10 -39.10
CA ASN A 2 -45.16 -6.04 -38.47
C ASN A 2 -45.12 -5.27 -37.13
N ALA A 3 -46.13 -4.46 -36.82
CA ALA A 3 -46.15 -3.65 -35.60
C ALA A 3 -46.45 -4.45 -34.32
N SER A 4 -47.18 -5.58 -34.42
CA SER A 4 -47.55 -6.41 -33.27
C SER A 4 -46.37 -7.25 -32.75
N ARG A 5 -45.56 -7.79 -33.66
CA ARG A 5 -44.37 -8.61 -33.32
C ARG A 5 -43.31 -7.79 -32.57
N TRP A 6 -43.21 -6.50 -32.86
CA TRP A 6 -42.24 -5.60 -32.24
C TRP A 6 -42.62 -5.24 -30.79
N LYS A 7 -43.91 -5.12 -30.50
CA LYS A 7 -44.40 -4.87 -29.13
C LYS A 7 -44.24 -6.09 -28.22
N ILE A 8 -44.44 -7.30 -28.74
CA ILE A 8 -44.25 -8.55 -27.99
C ILE A 8 -42.76 -8.77 -27.68
N ALA A 9 -41.87 -8.51 -28.64
CA ALA A 9 -40.43 -8.60 -28.43
C ALA A 9 -39.92 -7.60 -27.37
N ALA A 10 -40.44 -6.37 -27.35
CA ALA A 10 -40.07 -5.37 -26.37
C ALA A 10 -40.49 -5.76 -24.93
N LEU A 11 -41.66 -6.38 -24.75
CA LEU A 11 -42.18 -6.77 -23.44
C LEU A 11 -41.37 -7.92 -22.81
N ILE A 12 -40.89 -8.86 -23.63
CA ILE A 12 -40.10 -10.02 -23.18
C ILE A 12 -38.70 -9.58 -22.73
N CYS A 13 -38.07 -8.63 -23.43
CA CYS A 13 -36.78 -8.08 -23.02
C CYS A 13 -36.84 -7.34 -21.68
N THR A 14 -37.93 -6.64 -21.38
CA THR A 14 -38.06 -5.92 -20.10
C THR A 14 -38.29 -6.83 -18.90
N LEU A 15 -38.95 -7.97 -19.07
CA LEU A 15 -39.16 -8.93 -17.97
C LEU A 15 -37.91 -9.77 -17.67
N GLY A 16 -37.09 -10.08 -18.68
CA GLY A 16 -35.87 -10.89 -18.51
C GLY A 16 -34.73 -10.17 -17.77
N VAL A 17 -34.67 -8.83 -17.84
CA VAL A 17 -33.62 -8.04 -17.17
C VAL A 17 -33.89 -7.86 -15.68
N ALA A 18 -35.15 -7.87 -15.25
CA ALA A 18 -35.52 -7.64 -13.85
C ALA A 18 -35.21 -8.82 -12.92
N THR A 19 -35.14 -10.06 -13.43
CA THR A 19 -34.87 -11.26 -12.63
C THR A 19 -33.40 -11.65 -12.57
N GLY A 20 -32.55 -11.12 -13.45
CA GLY A 20 -31.11 -11.43 -13.48
C GLY A 20 -30.25 -10.63 -12.50
N LEU A 21 -30.74 -9.48 -12.01
CA LEU A 21 -29.95 -8.57 -11.15
C LEU A 21 -30.03 -8.89 -9.65
N SER A 22 -30.96 -9.75 -9.23
CA SER A 22 -31.07 -10.19 -7.83
C SER A 22 -30.10 -11.31 -7.45
N GLY A 23 -29.41 -11.93 -8.42
CA GLY A 23 -28.46 -13.02 -8.19
C GLY A 23 -27.13 -12.61 -7.53
N CYS A 24 -26.77 -11.32 -7.56
CA CYS A 24 -25.48 -10.85 -7.01
C CYS A 24 -25.58 -10.30 -5.58
N VAL A 25 -26.78 -10.17 -4.99
CA VAL A 25 -26.96 -9.55 -3.66
C VAL A 25 -26.70 -10.54 -2.51
N GLY A 26 -26.59 -11.85 -2.78
CA GLY A 26 -26.48 -12.88 -1.74
C GLY A 26 -25.23 -13.77 -1.76
N SER A 27 -24.31 -13.59 -2.72
CA SER A 27 -23.25 -14.60 -2.97
C SER A 27 -22.09 -14.60 -1.97
N PHE A 28 -22.03 -13.64 -1.04
CA PHE A 28 -20.96 -13.55 -0.04
C PHE A 28 -21.54 -13.47 1.37
N ASN A 29 -21.94 -14.62 1.91
CA ASN A 29 -22.28 -14.78 3.32
C ASN A 29 -21.29 -15.76 3.97
N PRO A 30 -20.08 -15.29 4.36
CA PRO A 30 -19.10 -16.15 5.01
C PRO A 30 -19.68 -16.65 6.34
N ARG A 31 -19.96 -17.95 6.42
CA ARG A 31 -20.47 -18.57 7.64
C ARG A 31 -19.32 -18.72 8.64
N THR A 32 -19.44 -18.03 9.77
CA THR A 32 -18.56 -18.26 10.93
C THR A 32 -19.01 -19.55 11.62
N ASP A 33 -18.05 -20.41 11.99
CA ASP A 33 -18.34 -21.63 12.75
C ASP A 33 -18.99 -21.26 14.11
N PRO A 34 -20.22 -21.74 14.40
CA PRO A 34 -20.94 -21.38 15.63
C PRO A 34 -20.29 -21.96 16.90
N THR A 35 -19.40 -22.94 16.78
CA THR A 35 -18.67 -23.53 17.91
C THR A 35 -17.39 -22.76 18.27
N SER A 36 -17.02 -21.77 17.45
CA SER A 36 -15.81 -20.99 17.65
C SER A 36 -15.96 -19.98 18.81
N PRO A 37 -14.97 -19.89 19.72
CA PRO A 37 -14.99 -18.90 20.81
C PRO A 37 -14.94 -17.45 20.30
N VAL A 38 -14.54 -17.21 19.04
CA VAL A 38 -14.53 -15.87 18.43
C VAL A 38 -15.82 -15.54 17.65
N ALA A 39 -16.76 -16.49 17.53
CA ALA A 39 -17.99 -16.29 16.76
C ALA A 39 -18.80 -15.04 17.18
N PRO A 40 -18.99 -14.73 18.49
CA PRO A 40 -19.70 -13.52 18.90
C PRO A 40 -19.01 -12.24 18.43
N ARG A 41 -17.67 -12.20 18.48
CA ARG A 41 -16.89 -11.04 18.06
C ARG A 41 -16.90 -10.82 16.56
N VAL A 42 -16.85 -11.90 15.79
CA VAL A 42 -16.98 -11.82 14.32
C VAL A 42 -18.38 -11.34 13.94
N GLN A 43 -19.43 -11.84 14.60
CA GLN A 43 -20.80 -11.42 14.35
C GLN A 43 -21.00 -9.92 14.65
N GLU A 44 -20.48 -9.43 15.77
CA GLU A 44 -20.50 -8.01 16.13
C GLU A 44 -19.84 -7.13 15.05
N LEU A 45 -18.67 -7.54 14.54
CA LEU A 45 -17.96 -6.82 13.48
C LEU A 45 -18.73 -6.83 12.16
N VAL A 46 -19.31 -7.97 11.79
CA VAL A 46 -20.12 -8.09 10.57
C VAL A 46 -21.37 -7.22 10.69
N ASP A 47 -22.07 -7.24 11.82
CA ASP A 47 -23.27 -6.44 12.03
C ASP A 47 -22.95 -4.94 12.04
N ALA A 48 -21.82 -4.53 12.62
CA ALA A 48 -21.37 -3.13 12.63
C ALA A 48 -20.97 -2.59 11.24
N HIS A 49 -20.57 -3.46 10.31
CA HIS A 49 -20.08 -3.08 8.98
C HIS A 49 -20.90 -3.66 7.83
N ARG A 50 -22.11 -4.18 8.10
CA ARG A 50 -22.99 -4.79 7.09
C ARG A 50 -23.46 -3.76 6.06
N GLU A 51 -23.61 -2.51 6.49
CA GLU A 51 -24.00 -1.42 5.60
C GLU A 51 -22.80 -0.98 4.75
N TYR A 52 -22.82 -1.36 3.47
CA TYR A 52 -21.87 -0.85 2.51
C TYR A 52 -22.10 0.66 2.30
N PRO A 53 -21.03 1.47 2.19
CA PRO A 53 -21.15 2.86 1.80
C PRO A 53 -21.94 2.96 0.49
N ARG A 54 -23.00 3.78 0.49
CA ARG A 54 -23.74 4.07 -0.74
C ARG A 54 -22.93 5.03 -1.60
N TRP A 55 -23.08 4.94 -2.91
CA TRP A 55 -22.43 5.87 -3.85
C TRP A 55 -22.72 7.34 -3.54
N GLU A 56 -23.91 7.64 -3.00
CA GLU A 56 -24.31 8.98 -2.57
C GLU A 56 -23.53 9.52 -1.35
N ASN A 57 -22.95 8.63 -0.53
CA ASN A 57 -22.20 8.99 0.67
C ASN A 57 -20.73 9.33 0.38
N PHE A 58 -20.23 9.04 -0.83
CA PHE A 58 -18.88 9.44 -1.21
C PHE A 58 -18.86 10.94 -1.51
N PRO A 59 -17.88 11.68 -0.96
CA PRO A 59 -17.76 13.10 -1.24
C PRO A 59 -17.60 13.29 -2.75
N ARG A 60 -18.47 14.12 -3.33
CA ARG A 60 -18.32 14.51 -4.73
C ARG A 60 -17.09 15.40 -4.83
N SER A 61 -16.18 15.07 -5.73
CA SER A 61 -15.11 16.00 -6.08
C SER A 61 -15.75 17.24 -6.70
N ALA A 62 -15.47 18.41 -6.12
CA ALA A 62 -15.79 19.69 -6.75
C ALA A 62 -14.72 20.11 -7.77
N GLU A 63 -13.56 19.44 -7.75
CA GLU A 63 -12.49 19.71 -8.70
C GLU A 63 -12.83 19.12 -10.08
N PRO A 64 -12.63 19.91 -11.15
CA PRO A 64 -12.80 19.40 -12.50
C PRO A 64 -11.80 18.27 -12.77
N MET A 65 -12.25 17.24 -13.47
CA MET A 65 -11.37 16.17 -13.91
C MET A 65 -10.28 16.75 -14.84
N PRO A 66 -9.01 16.30 -14.75
CA PRO A 66 -7.97 16.75 -15.65
C PRO A 66 -8.34 16.44 -17.10
N GLU A 67 -8.03 17.37 -18.00
CA GLU A 67 -8.22 17.14 -19.43
C GLU A 67 -7.36 15.96 -19.92
N PRO A 68 -7.81 15.19 -20.93
CA PRO A 68 -7.06 14.04 -21.44
C PRO A 68 -5.61 14.37 -21.84
N ALA A 69 -5.36 15.57 -22.37
CA ALA A 69 -4.02 16.03 -22.71
C ALA A 69 -3.12 16.17 -21.47
N GLN A 70 -3.66 16.66 -20.35
CA GLN A 70 -2.91 16.78 -19.09
C GLN A 70 -2.60 15.41 -18.50
N LEU A 71 -3.52 14.44 -18.63
CA LEU A 71 -3.26 13.06 -18.23
C LEU A 71 -2.16 12.43 -19.10
N ALA A 72 -2.22 12.63 -20.42
CA ALA A 72 -1.21 12.12 -21.33
C ALA A 72 0.19 12.68 -21.03
N GLU A 73 0.28 13.98 -20.73
CA GLU A 73 1.53 14.63 -20.31
C GLU A 73 2.09 14.05 -19.00
N ARG A 74 1.23 13.88 -17.98
CA ARG A 74 1.62 13.27 -16.69
C ARG A 74 2.12 11.83 -16.87
N VAL A 75 1.41 11.03 -17.67
CA VAL A 75 1.81 9.65 -18.00
C VAL A 75 3.12 9.63 -18.79
N GLY A 76 3.30 10.55 -19.74
CA GLY A 76 4.55 10.70 -20.48
C GLY A 76 5.73 10.99 -19.55
N THR A 77 5.55 11.94 -18.63
CA THR A 77 6.55 12.30 -17.61
C THR A 77 6.90 11.11 -16.71
N LEU A 78 5.89 10.39 -16.21
CA LEU A 78 6.09 9.18 -15.40
C LEU A 78 6.85 8.09 -16.16
N THR A 79 6.50 7.87 -17.43
CA THR A 79 7.17 6.90 -18.30
C THR A 79 8.63 7.26 -18.52
N ALA A 80 8.92 8.53 -18.80
CA ALA A 80 10.28 9.03 -18.96
C ALA A 80 11.09 8.87 -17.65
N GLY A 81 10.52 9.28 -16.52
CA GLY A 81 11.16 9.13 -15.20
C GLY A 81 11.44 7.67 -14.84
N ARG A 82 10.51 6.75 -15.13
CA ARG A 82 10.73 5.31 -14.98
C ARG A 82 11.90 4.83 -15.82
N SER A 83 12.00 5.27 -17.08
CA SER A 83 13.08 4.84 -17.98
C SER A 83 14.46 5.33 -17.49
N ALA A 84 14.54 6.56 -16.99
CA ALA A 84 15.74 7.11 -16.39
C ALA A 84 16.13 6.33 -15.12
N LEU A 85 15.18 6.10 -14.22
CA LEU A 85 15.42 5.32 -13.00
C LEU A 85 15.89 3.89 -13.34
N ALA A 86 15.30 3.24 -14.35
CA ALA A 86 15.74 1.92 -14.77
C ALA A 86 17.18 1.92 -15.29
N ALA A 87 17.56 2.95 -16.06
CA ALA A 87 18.94 3.12 -16.52
C ALA A 87 19.91 3.37 -15.34
N ASP A 88 19.51 4.17 -14.36
CA ASP A 88 20.30 4.43 -13.17
C ASP A 88 20.50 3.15 -12.34
N VAL A 89 19.43 2.40 -12.10
CA VAL A 89 19.47 1.12 -11.37
C VAL A 89 20.30 0.06 -12.11
N ALA A 90 20.23 0.01 -13.44
CA ALA A 90 21.03 -0.92 -14.23
C ALA A 90 22.54 -0.62 -14.18
N ARG A 91 22.94 0.62 -13.87
CA ARG A 91 24.35 0.99 -13.66
C ARG A 91 24.84 0.71 -12.23
N ILE A 92 23.94 0.40 -11.30
CA ILE A 92 24.35 0.01 -9.95
C ILE A 92 24.99 -1.37 -10.05
N GLU A 93 26.27 -1.44 -9.69
CA GLU A 93 26.96 -2.71 -9.50
C GLU A 93 26.42 -3.36 -8.22
N TRP A 94 25.42 -4.22 -8.37
CA TRP A 94 24.83 -4.97 -7.27
C TRP A 94 25.78 -6.10 -6.89
N GLN A 95 26.38 -6.02 -5.70
CA GLN A 95 27.21 -7.09 -5.15
C GLN A 95 26.37 -8.26 -4.59
N THR A 96 25.32 -8.65 -5.29
CA THR A 96 24.39 -9.71 -4.89
C THR A 96 24.85 -11.12 -5.28
N THR A 97 25.98 -11.24 -5.98
CA THR A 97 26.55 -12.51 -6.48
C THR A 97 27.92 -12.85 -5.88
N GLY A 98 28.50 -11.97 -5.06
CA GLY A 98 29.83 -12.16 -4.44
C GLY A 98 29.78 -12.70 -3.01
N ASP A 99 30.95 -12.98 -2.43
CA ASP A 99 31.09 -13.32 -1.01
C ASP A 99 30.90 -12.05 -0.13
N PRO A 100 29.82 -11.98 0.68
CA PRO A 100 29.57 -10.82 1.53
C PRO A 100 30.66 -10.61 2.60
N GLU A 101 31.31 -11.67 3.07
CA GLU A 101 32.37 -11.55 4.07
C GLU A 101 33.67 -11.01 3.47
N ALA A 102 34.01 -11.39 2.23
CA ALA A 102 35.11 -10.79 1.50
C ALA A 102 34.90 -9.28 1.27
N PHE A 103 33.68 -8.88 0.89
CA PHE A 103 33.35 -7.47 0.74
C PHE A 103 33.44 -6.69 2.06
N ALA A 104 32.87 -7.24 3.15
CA ALA A 104 32.96 -6.61 4.47
C ALA A 104 34.41 -6.40 4.92
N ARG A 105 35.29 -7.39 4.67
CA ARG A 105 36.73 -7.29 4.94
C ARG A 105 37.41 -6.21 4.09
N ASP A 106 37.10 -6.12 2.80
CA ASP A 106 37.66 -5.08 1.91
C ASP A 106 37.23 -3.68 2.36
N VAL A 107 35.95 -3.49 2.68
CA VAL A 107 35.44 -2.21 3.20
C VAL A 107 36.12 -1.85 4.52
N GLN A 108 36.24 -2.80 5.45
CA GLN A 108 36.94 -2.56 6.72
C GLN A 108 38.41 -2.18 6.49
N ALA A 109 39.11 -2.87 5.59
CA ALA A 109 40.50 -2.56 5.26
C ALA A 109 40.64 -1.15 4.67
N ARG A 110 39.73 -0.75 3.78
CA ARG A 110 39.71 0.60 3.20
C ARG A 110 39.41 1.67 4.24
N VAL A 111 38.46 1.43 5.15
CA VAL A 111 38.15 2.37 6.24
C VAL A 111 39.33 2.49 7.21
N ALA A 112 39.95 1.37 7.59
CA ALA A 112 41.11 1.36 8.47
C ALA A 112 42.35 2.04 7.86
N ALA A 113 42.47 2.03 6.52
CA ALA A 113 43.54 2.69 5.80
C ALA A 113 43.39 4.23 5.73
N VAL A 114 42.20 4.77 6.00
CA VAL A 114 41.99 6.22 6.08
C VAL A 114 42.54 6.72 7.42
N PRO A 115 43.58 7.57 7.43
CA PRO A 115 44.11 8.11 8.68
C PRO A 115 43.05 8.98 9.34
N VAL A 116 42.57 8.56 10.50
CA VAL A 116 41.69 9.39 11.33
C VAL A 116 42.53 10.54 11.86
N ALA A 117 42.12 11.79 11.57
CA ALA A 117 42.78 12.96 12.13
C ALA A 117 42.77 12.86 13.67
N PRO A 118 43.87 13.19 14.38
CA PRO A 118 43.91 13.10 15.84
C PRO A 118 42.78 13.88 16.52
N ALA A 119 42.35 15.00 15.92
CA ALA A 119 41.25 15.83 16.40
C ALA A 119 39.86 15.17 16.29
N THR A 120 39.75 14.08 15.52
CA THR A 120 38.51 13.30 15.34
C THR A 120 38.58 11.92 16.01
N GLN A 121 39.69 11.60 16.70
CA GLN A 121 39.75 10.40 17.51
C GLN A 121 38.84 10.58 18.74
N GLN A 122 37.62 10.05 18.63
CA GLN A 122 36.75 9.93 19.80
C GLN A 122 37.34 8.89 20.74
N THR A 123 37.36 9.21 22.03
CA THR A 123 37.73 8.22 23.04
C THR A 123 36.66 7.12 23.10
N GLN A 124 37.02 5.91 23.54
CA GLN A 124 36.05 4.82 23.72
C GLN A 124 34.86 5.26 24.59
N ALA A 125 35.14 6.07 25.62
CA ALA A 125 34.12 6.64 26.50
C ALA A 125 33.14 7.58 25.75
N GLU A 126 33.61 8.36 24.78
CA GLU A 126 32.76 9.24 23.96
C GLU A 126 31.87 8.44 22.99
N ILE A 127 32.39 7.34 22.44
CA ILE A 127 31.63 6.42 21.58
C ILE A 127 30.52 5.75 22.39
N ASP A 128 30.85 5.25 23.59
CA ASP A 128 29.90 4.59 24.49
C ASP A 128 28.80 5.57 24.94
N GLU A 129 29.18 6.81 25.25
CA GLU A 129 28.26 7.89 25.60
C GLU A 129 27.35 8.30 24.42
N PHE A 130 27.89 8.36 23.20
CA PHE A 130 27.08 8.61 22.00
C PHE A 130 26.09 7.46 21.74
N ALA A 131 26.52 6.21 21.89
CA ALA A 131 25.66 5.05 21.77
C ALA A 131 24.55 5.06 22.82
N ARG A 132 24.87 5.39 24.09
CA ARG A 132 23.89 5.55 25.17
C ARG A 132 22.84 6.59 24.84
N ARG A 133 23.24 7.82 24.48
CA ARG A 133 22.31 8.90 24.12
C ARG A 133 21.41 8.52 22.95
N THR A 134 21.94 7.77 21.98
CA THR A 134 21.16 7.32 20.82
C THR A 134 20.09 6.31 21.22
N ARG A 135 20.40 5.38 22.14
CA ARG A 135 19.41 4.44 22.70
C ARG A 135 18.33 5.16 23.52
N GLU A 136 18.70 6.16 24.30
CA GLU A 136 17.75 6.95 25.11
C GLU A 136 16.74 7.71 24.22
N ARG A 137 17.20 8.31 23.11
CA ARG A 137 16.30 8.95 22.13
C ARG A 137 15.37 7.98 21.42
N GLY A 138 15.81 6.73 21.23
CA GLY A 138 14.99 5.67 20.64
C GLY A 138 13.97 5.05 21.60
N ARG A 139 13.98 5.43 22.88
CA ARG A 139 13.04 4.89 23.87
C ARG A 139 11.65 5.48 23.62
N ALA A 140 10.65 4.61 23.49
CA ALA A 140 9.27 5.02 23.31
C ALA A 140 8.82 5.96 24.44
N PRO A 141 8.07 7.03 24.14
CA PRO A 141 7.53 7.93 25.15
C PRO A 141 6.61 7.17 26.13
N PRO A 142 6.50 7.62 27.39
CA PRO A 142 5.62 6.98 28.36
C PRO A 142 4.17 6.98 27.86
N PRO A 143 3.38 5.94 28.18
CA PRO A 143 1.97 5.89 27.79
C PRO A 143 1.21 7.10 28.36
N VAL A 144 0.39 7.75 27.52
CA VAL A 144 -0.50 8.82 27.95
C VAL A 144 -1.65 8.21 28.75
N ASP A 145 -1.86 8.68 29.99
CA ASP A 145 -2.98 8.28 30.84
C ASP A 145 -4.30 8.67 30.15
N ARG A 146 -5.13 7.69 29.79
CA ARG A 146 -6.45 7.91 29.20
C ARG A 146 -7.47 7.92 30.33
N ARG A 147 -7.75 9.11 30.86
CA ARG A 147 -8.90 9.35 31.75
C ARG A 147 -10.09 9.85 30.96
#